data_AF-A0A4Q6XTK2-F1
#
_entry.id   AF-A0A4Q6XTK2-F1
#
_cell.length_a   1.000
_cell.length_b   1.000
_cell.length_c   1.000
_cell.angle_alpha   90.00
_cell.angle_beta   90.00
_cell.angle_gamma   90.00
#
_symmetry.space_group_name_H-M   'P 1'
#
loop_
_entity.id
_entity.type
_entity.pdbx_description
1 polymer ?
#
loop_
_entity_poly.entity_id
_entity_poly.type
_entity_poly.pdbx_seq_one_letter_code
_entity_poly.pdbx_strand_id
1 'polypeptide(L)'
;MIGKLPRRTMILVWLVGYLWSVPLAMFLSSALDWQYDGNLGWWIMAAYTSPILLLTEPLRGFVPSEVLAVGYLTCLLFLTLAAARFVQLSRIEPNGN
;
A
#
# COMPACT_ATOMS: atom_id res chain seq x y z
N MET A 1 -9.57 22.40 -13.41
CA MET A 1 -10.02 21.15 -14.08
C MET A 1 -9.02 20.04 -13.75
N ILE A 2 -9.41 19.05 -12.94
CA ILE A 2 -8.61 17.83 -12.78
C ILE A 2 -8.73 17.09 -14.11
N GLY A 3 -7.67 17.14 -14.93
CA GLY A 3 -7.60 16.36 -16.17
C GLY A 3 -7.93 14.90 -15.85
N LYS A 4 -8.88 14.32 -16.58
CA LYS A 4 -9.32 12.95 -16.35
C LYS A 4 -8.13 12.02 -16.55
N LEU A 5 -7.58 11.50 -15.45
CA LEU A 5 -6.53 10.50 -15.51
C LEU A 5 -7.07 9.26 -16.23
N PRO A 6 -6.28 8.59 -17.08
CA PRO A 6 -6.71 7.34 -17.67
C PRO A 6 -7.02 6.33 -16.55
N ARG A 7 -8.05 5.50 -16.76
CA ARG A 7 -8.56 4.53 -15.76
C ARG A 7 -7.43 3.68 -15.15
N ARG A 8 -6.44 3.30 -15.96
CA ARG A 8 -5.24 2.56 -15.52
C ARG A 8 -4.41 3.34 -14.51
N THR A 9 -4.14 4.61 -14.77
CA THR A 9 -3.40 5.50 -13.87
C THR A 9 -4.17 5.73 -12.57
N MET A 10 -5.49 5.87 -12.65
CA MET A 10 -6.34 5.99 -11.46
C MET A 10 -6.25 4.73 -10.58
N ILE A 11 -6.35 3.53 -11.18
CA ILE A 11 -6.20 2.25 -10.46
C ILE A 11 -4.83 2.17 -9.77
N LEU A 12 -3.74 2.52 -10.47
CA LEU A 12 -2.39 2.52 -9.90
C LEU A 12 -2.27 3.46 -8.69
N VAL A 13 -2.83 4.67 -8.79
CA VAL A 13 -2.81 5.65 -7.68
C VAL A 13 -3.58 5.11 -6.46
N TRP A 14 -4.76 4.52 -6.68
CA TRP A 14 -5.54 3.90 -5.60
C TRP A 14 -4.82 2.72 -4.96
N LEU A 15 -4.12 1.91 -5.76
CA LEU A 15 -3.38 0.75 -5.28
C LEU A 15 -2.17 1.18 -4.45
N VAL A 16 -1.41 2.17 -4.92
CA VAL A 16 -0.30 2.79 -4.16
C VAL A 16 -0.83 3.40 -2.85
N GLY A 17 -1.96 4.12 -2.90
CA GLY A 17 -2.59 4.71 -1.72
C GLY A 17 -3.02 3.67 -0.69
N TYR A 18 -3.63 2.57 -1.14
CA TYR A 18 -3.96 1.43 -0.28
C TYR A 18 -2.69 0.86 0.37
N LEU A 19 -1.63 0.59 -0.39
CA LEU A 19 -0.38 0.05 0.16
C LEU A 19 0.25 0.97 1.20
N TRP A 20 0.19 2.30 1.03
CA TRP A 20 0.66 3.25 2.05
C TRP A 20 -0.18 3.28 3.32
N SER A 21 -1.47 3.01 3.22
CA SER A 21 -2.36 3.02 4.38
C SER A 21 -2.26 1.77 5.25
N VAL A 22 -1.79 0.64 4.72
CA VAL A 22 -1.58 -0.61 5.47
C VAL A 22 -0.58 -0.46 6.63
N PRO A 23 0.65 0.05 6.43
CA PRO A 23 1.59 0.24 7.53
C PRO A 23 1.09 1.29 8.54
N LEU A 24 0.34 2.30 8.08
CA LEU A 24 -0.31 3.26 8.96
C LEU A 24 -1.37 2.59 9.85
N ALA A 25 -2.21 1.73 9.28
CA ALA A 25 -3.21 0.97 10.02
C ALA A 25 -2.56 0.03 11.05
N MET A 26 -1.49 -0.66 10.67
CA MET A 26 -0.72 -1.50 11.58
C MET A 26 -0.07 -0.70 12.71
N PHE A 27 0.51 0.46 12.39
CA PHE A 27 1.11 1.35 13.39
C PHE A 27 0.06 1.86 14.38
N LEU A 28 -1.10 2.31 13.90
CA LEU A 28 -2.21 2.76 14.74
C LEU A 28 -2.74 1.61 15.61
N SER A 29 -2.88 0.41 15.05
CA SER A 29 -3.27 -0.78 15.82
C SER A 29 -2.27 -1.06 16.94
N SER A 30 -0.95 -0.96 16.69
CA SER A 30 0.06 -1.13 17.73
C SER A 30 0.09 0.01 18.75
N ALA A 31 -0.08 1.27 18.31
CA ALA A 31 -0.01 2.45 19.18
C ALA A 31 -1.24 2.59 20.09
N LEU A 32 -2.40 2.17 19.61
CA LEU A 32 -3.66 2.17 20.36
C LEU A 32 -3.86 0.88 21.18
N ASP A 33 -2.88 -0.02 21.16
CA ASP A 33 -2.96 -1.36 21.76
C ASP A 33 -4.25 -2.10 21.34
N TRP A 34 -4.60 -1.97 20.07
CA TRP A 34 -5.78 -2.61 19.49
C TRP A 34 -5.51 -4.09 19.32
N GLN A 35 -5.74 -4.83 20.40
CA GLN A 35 -5.58 -6.28 20.48
C GLN A 35 -6.82 -7.00 19.94
N TYR A 36 -6.69 -8.31 19.75
CA TYR A 36 -7.82 -9.17 19.40
C TYR A 36 -8.89 -9.12 20.50
N ASP A 37 -10.01 -8.47 20.20
CA ASP A 37 -11.17 -8.33 21.09
C ASP A 37 -12.38 -9.15 20.61
N GLY A 38 -12.24 -9.88 19.49
CA GLY A 38 -13.32 -10.64 18.85
C GLY A 38 -14.40 -9.77 18.19
N ASN A 39 -14.26 -8.45 18.23
CA ASN A 39 -15.24 -7.51 17.72
C ASN A 39 -15.09 -7.31 16.21
N LEU A 40 -16.16 -6.83 15.57
CA LEU A 40 -16.23 -6.60 14.14
C LEU A 40 -15.14 -5.62 13.65
N GLY A 41 -14.76 -4.65 14.48
CA GLY A 41 -13.67 -3.71 14.16
C GLY A 41 -12.31 -4.39 13.96
N TRP A 42 -11.97 -5.38 14.80
CA TRP A 42 -10.73 -6.14 14.65
C TRP A 42 -10.76 -6.98 13.37
N TRP A 43 -11.89 -7.63 13.07
CA TRP A 43 -12.04 -8.42 11.84
C TRP A 43 -11.91 -7.57 10.58
N ILE A 44 -12.42 -6.33 10.58
CA ILE A 44 -12.23 -5.39 9.47
C ILE A 44 -10.73 -5.08 9.29
N MET A 45 -10.01 -4.75 10.36
CA MET A 45 -8.58 -4.45 10.28
C MET A 45 -7.75 -5.66 9.85
N ALA A 46 -8.07 -6.85 10.37
CA ALA A 46 -7.44 -8.11 9.97
C ALA A 46 -7.69 -8.40 8.48
N ALA A 47 -8.94 -8.28 8.00
CA ALA A 47 -9.26 -8.46 6.58
C ALA A 47 -8.54 -7.43 5.70
N TYR A 48 -8.49 -6.17 6.15
CA TYR A 48 -7.84 -5.06 5.43
C TYR A 48 -6.34 -5.29 5.23
N THR A 49 -5.66 -5.78 6.26
CA THR A 49 -4.21 -6.01 6.26
C THR A 49 -3.79 -7.39 5.75
N SER A 50 -4.75 -8.34 5.68
CA SER A 50 -4.49 -9.73 5.31
C SER A 50 -3.73 -9.95 3.99
N PRO A 51 -3.98 -9.23 2.88
CA PRO A 51 -3.29 -9.50 1.63
C PRO A 51 -1.79 -9.23 1.73
N ILE A 52 -1.41 -8.20 2.49
CA ILE A 52 -0.01 -7.86 2.74
C ILE A 52 0.62 -8.85 3.71
N LEU A 53 -0.10 -9.25 4.75
CA LEU A 53 0.37 -10.27 5.68
C LEU A 53 0.67 -11.59 4.96
N LEU A 54 -0.23 -12.06 4.11
CA LEU A 54 -0.05 -13.27 3.28
C LEU A 54 1.18 -13.18 2.35
N LEU A 55 1.44 -12.01 1.76
CA LEU A 55 2.61 -11.80 0.91
C LEU A 55 3.92 -11.86 1.71
N THR A 56 3.91 -11.42 2.96
CA THR A 56 5.09 -11.40 3.84
C THR A 56 5.28 -12.69 4.65
N GLU A 57 4.26 -13.54 4.74
CA GLU A 57 4.26 -14.77 5.56
C GLU A 57 5.41 -15.74 5.22
N PRO A 58 5.74 -16.03 3.94
CA PRO A 58 6.84 -16.93 3.60
C PRO A 58 8.21 -16.43 4.09
N LEU A 59 8.34 -15.13 4.29
CA LEU A 59 9.60 -14.47 4.65
C LEU A 59 9.76 -14.31 6.17
N ARG A 60 8.67 -14.36 6.94
CA ARG A 60 8.66 -14.17 8.40
C ARG A 60 9.52 -15.18 9.17
N GLY A 61 9.71 -16.39 8.62
CA GLY A 61 10.55 -17.43 9.23
C GLY A 61 12.05 -17.27 8.96
N PHE A 62 12.44 -16.45 7.98
CA PHE A 62 13.83 -16.33 7.53
C PHE A 62 14.44 -14.96 7.79
N VAL A 63 13.60 -13.92 7.90
CA VAL A 63 14.03 -12.53 7.96
C VAL A 63 13.42 -11.85 9.19
N PRO A 64 14.22 -11.11 10.00
CA PRO A 64 13.71 -10.32 11.11
C PRO A 64 12.61 -9.36 10.69
N SER A 65 11.64 -9.10 11.58
CA SER A 65 10.49 -8.25 11.29
C SER A 65 10.88 -6.82 10.93
N GLU A 66 11.96 -6.28 11.50
CA GLU A 66 12.44 -4.93 11.20
C GLU A 66 12.95 -4.85 9.75
N VAL A 67 13.66 -5.89 9.30
CA VAL A 67 14.20 -5.98 7.94
C VAL A 67 13.06 -6.13 6.92
N LEU A 68 12.01 -6.88 7.26
CA LEU A 68 10.81 -6.98 6.42
C LEU A 68 10.08 -5.63 6.32
N ALA A 69 9.96 -4.88 7.42
CA ALA A 69 9.34 -3.57 7.42
C ALA A 69 10.13 -2.56 6.55
N VAL A 70 11.45 -2.53 6.70
CA VAL A 70 12.33 -1.68 5.87
C VAL A 70 12.25 -2.07 4.39
N GLY A 71 12.26 -3.37 4.09
CA GLY A 71 12.12 -3.89 2.73
C GLY A 71 10.78 -3.52 2.09
N TYR A 72 9.69 -3.64 2.85
CA TYR A 72 8.36 -3.23 2.42
C TYR A 72 8.30 -1.73 2.10
N LEU A 73 8.77 -0.87 3.00
CA LEU A 73 8.79 0.59 2.81
C LEU A 73 9.67 0.99 1.62
N THR A 74 10.81 0.33 1.43
CA THR A 74 11.69 0.55 0.29
C THR A 74 11.00 0.18 -1.02
N CYS A 75 10.39 -1.00 -1.08
CA CYS A 75 9.62 -1.45 -2.25
C CYS A 75 8.47 -0.48 -2.56
N LEU A 76 7.76 -0.02 -1.54
CA LEU A 76 6.65 0.92 -1.67
C LEU A 76 7.12 2.29 -2.18
N LEU A 77 8.28 2.77 -1.75
CA LEU A 77 8.89 3.99 -2.26
C LEU A 77 9.21 3.86 -3.76
N PHE A 78 9.85 2.77 -4.17
CA PHE A 78 10.13 2.51 -5.59
C PHE A 78 8.85 2.41 -6.43
N LEU A 79 7.83 1.72 -5.92
CA LEU A 79 6.54 1.61 -6.59
C LEU A 79 5.86 2.98 -6.74
N THR A 80 5.98 3.83 -5.72
CA THR A 80 5.46 5.21 -5.74
C THR A 80 6.17 6.05 -6.80
N LEU A 81 7.50 5.97 -6.88
CA LEU A 81 8.30 6.67 -7.89
C LEU A 81 7.97 6.18 -9.31
N ALA A 82 7.83 4.87 -9.48
CA ALA A 82 7.44 4.27 -10.76
C ALA A 82 6.03 4.70 -11.18
N ALA A 83 5.07 4.69 -10.25
CA ALA A 83 3.71 5.16 -10.49
C ALA A 83 3.69 6.66 -10.82
N ALA A 84 4.46 7.49 -10.12
CA ALA A 84 4.58 8.92 -10.40
C ALA A 84 5.14 9.19 -11.81
N ARG A 85 6.18 8.44 -12.22
CA ARG A 85 6.72 8.50 -13.58
C ARG A 85 5.67 8.09 -14.62
N PHE A 86 4.91 7.02 -14.36
CA PHE A 86 3.85 6.55 -15.25
C PHE A 86 2.72 7.58 -15.39
N VAL A 87 2.34 8.23 -14.29
CA VAL A 87 1.37 9.34 -14.29
C VAL A 87 1.89 10.49 -15.14
N GLN A 88 3.16 10.88 -14.98
CA GLN A 88 3.78 11.95 -15.77
C GLN A 88 3.77 11.63 -17.28
N LEU A 89 4.16 10.41 -17.66
CA LEU A 89 4.13 9.96 -19.06
C LEU A 89 2.70 10.00 -19.63
N SER A 90 1.72 9.50 -18.87
CA SER A 90 0.31 9.52 -19.29
C SER A 90 -0.30 10.92 -19.41
N ARG A 91 0.33 11.95 -18.83
CA ARG A 91 -0.04 13.37 -18.98
C ARG A 91 0.62 14.05 -20.18
N ILE A 92 1.69 13.49 -20.73
CA ILE A 92 2.42 14.04 -21.89
C ILE A 92 1.82 13.54 -23.21
N GLU A 93 1.31 12.29 -23.24
CA GLU A 93 0.63 11.72 -24.41
C GLU A 93 -0.76 12.29 -24.83
N PRO A 94 -1.58 12.96 -24.00
CA PRO A 94 -2.94 13.34 -24.39
C PRO A 94 -3.03 14.61 -25.26
N ASN A 95 -1.91 15.24 -25.63
CA ASN A 95 -1.89 16.49 -26.42
C ASN A 95 -1.28 16.32 -27.83
N GLY A 96 -1.07 15.08 -28.28
CA GLY A 96 -0.53 14.75 -29.59
C GLY A 96 -1.59 14.18 -30.53
N ASN A 97 -2.67 14.94 -30.78
CA ASN A 97 -3.53 14.88 -31.97
C ASN A 97 -4.54 16.03 -31.93
#